data_AF-S2F7A0-F1
#
_entry.id   AF-S2F7A0-F1
#
_cell.length_a   1.000
_cell.length_b   1.000
_cell.length_c   1.000
_cell.angle_alpha   90.00
_cell.angle_beta   90.00
_cell.angle_gamma   90.00
#
_symmetry.space_group_name_H-M   'P 1'
#
loop_
_entity.id
_entity.type
_entity.pdbx_description
1 polymer ?
#
loop_
_entity_poly.entity_id
_entity_poly.type
_entity_poly.pdbx_seq_one_letter_code
_entity_poly.pdbx_strand_id
1 'polypeptide(L)'
;MPTVQFMSRIDAQRYRPSGPAHLLSISDGEDDQALVEASHWRSVEFHYFVDGDFDEEKMAMFGAKFEHLFRDYFLIPQADRLRESISRLAASGLDIVVNCQAGRSRSAAVSQFISETYGYSLSQKTPDANQTVLRMLRRDSALLAAYRATQAPVPAKSDLKPGALKRLLSFFALWRPTKS
;
A
#
# COMPACT_ATOMS: atom_id res chain seq x y z
N MET A 1 15.43 -11.49 -20.91
CA MET A 1 14.36 -10.74 -20.24
C MET A 1 14.46 -11.04 -18.76
N PRO A 2 14.53 -10.05 -17.88
CA PRO A 2 14.62 -10.30 -16.45
C PRO A 2 13.30 -10.87 -15.92
N THR A 3 13.40 -11.68 -14.87
CA THR A 3 12.27 -12.39 -14.27
C THR A 3 11.99 -11.86 -12.88
N VAL A 4 10.71 -11.88 -12.50
CA VAL A 4 10.28 -11.67 -11.13
C VAL A 4 9.49 -12.89 -10.68
N GLN A 5 9.83 -13.42 -9.52
CA GLN A 5 9.12 -14.55 -8.91
C GLN A 5 8.86 -14.26 -7.44
N PHE A 6 7.81 -14.87 -6.91
CA PHE A 6 7.51 -14.80 -5.48
C PHE A 6 7.48 -16.16 -4.81
N MET A 7 7.82 -16.18 -3.53
CA MET A 7 7.88 -17.41 -2.75
C MET A 7 7.61 -17.17 -1.27
N SER A 8 7.42 -18.27 -0.53
CA SER A 8 7.24 -18.22 0.91
C SER A 8 8.56 -17.89 1.62
N ARG A 9 8.49 -17.52 2.89
CA ARG A 9 9.67 -17.31 3.72
C ARG A 9 10.56 -18.55 3.77
N ILE A 10 9.95 -19.72 3.98
CA ILE A 10 10.67 -20.99 4.09
C ILE A 10 11.39 -21.31 2.78
N ASP A 11 10.74 -21.05 1.65
CA ASP A 11 11.34 -21.28 0.33
C ASP A 11 12.50 -20.30 0.10
N ALA A 12 12.34 -19.02 0.41
CA ALA A 12 13.39 -18.01 0.27
C ALA A 12 14.65 -18.36 1.09
N GLN A 13 14.48 -18.90 2.30
CA GLN A 13 15.60 -19.35 3.14
C GLN A 13 16.41 -20.49 2.50
N ARG A 14 15.74 -21.36 1.74
CA ARG A 14 16.33 -22.51 1.05
C ARG A 14 16.77 -22.18 -0.38
N TYR A 15 16.27 -21.09 -0.93
CA TYR A 15 16.49 -20.74 -2.32
C TYR A 15 17.94 -20.31 -2.56
N ARG A 16 18.45 -20.72 -3.72
CA ARG A 16 19.76 -20.34 -4.24
C ARG A 16 19.57 -19.91 -5.69
N PRO A 17 19.70 -18.61 -5.99
CA PRO A 17 19.64 -18.13 -7.37
C PRO A 17 20.67 -18.85 -8.24
N SER A 18 20.31 -19.22 -9.47
CA SER A 18 21.24 -19.82 -10.44
C SER A 18 22.20 -18.79 -11.06
N GLY A 19 21.90 -17.50 -10.89
CA GLY A 19 22.73 -16.38 -11.31
C GLY A 19 22.48 -15.15 -10.43
N PRO A 20 23.11 -13.99 -10.73
CA PRO A 20 22.95 -12.78 -9.93
C PRO A 20 21.49 -12.33 -9.87
N ALA A 21 20.91 -12.34 -8.67
CA ALA A 21 19.53 -11.92 -8.41
C ALA A 21 19.46 -11.08 -7.14
N HIS A 22 18.41 -10.26 -7.06
CA HIS A 22 18.06 -9.50 -5.86
C HIS A 22 17.00 -10.25 -5.05
N LEU A 23 17.05 -10.10 -3.73
CA LEU A 23 15.96 -10.48 -2.84
C LEU A 23 15.30 -9.23 -2.26
N LEU A 24 13.99 -9.13 -2.43
CA LEU A 24 13.13 -8.18 -1.71
C LEU A 24 12.29 -8.97 -0.71
N SER A 25 12.64 -8.88 0.56
CA SER A 25 12.01 -9.64 1.64
C SER A 25 10.99 -8.77 2.38
N ILE A 26 9.77 -9.28 2.52
CA ILE A 26 8.68 -8.60 3.20
C ILE A 26 8.22 -9.43 4.39
N SER A 27 8.15 -8.83 5.57
CA SER A 27 7.67 -9.50 6.78
C SER A 27 6.89 -8.53 7.67
N ASP A 28 6.22 -9.01 8.71
CA ASP A 28 5.46 -8.12 9.61
C ASP A 28 6.43 -7.29 10.47
N GLY A 29 7.58 -7.87 10.83
CA GLY A 29 8.66 -7.26 11.60
C GLY A 29 10.02 -7.93 11.37
N GLU A 30 11.01 -7.58 12.18
CA GLU A 30 12.36 -8.16 12.08
C GLU A 30 12.41 -9.61 12.60
N ASP A 31 11.52 -9.95 13.53
CA ASP A 31 11.44 -11.25 14.20
C ASP A 31 10.90 -12.37 13.29
N ASP A 32 10.13 -12.01 12.25
CA ASP A 32 9.57 -12.97 11.30
C ASP A 32 10.22 -12.94 9.91
N GLN A 33 11.29 -12.17 9.71
CA GLN A 33 11.97 -12.05 8.41
C GLN A 33 12.63 -13.35 7.93
N ALA A 34 12.89 -13.45 6.61
CA ALA A 34 13.61 -14.59 6.05
C ALA A 34 15.10 -14.56 6.44
N LEU A 35 15.59 -15.64 7.05
CA LEU A 35 17.02 -15.83 7.32
C LEU A 35 17.73 -16.36 6.08
N VAL A 36 18.28 -15.46 5.27
CA VAL A 36 19.01 -15.79 4.05
C VAL A 36 20.50 -15.53 4.20
N GLU A 37 21.30 -16.29 3.46
CA GLU A 37 22.74 -16.04 3.38
C GLU A 37 23.00 -15.02 2.26
N ALA A 38 23.39 -13.81 2.66
CA ALA A 38 23.53 -12.66 1.75
C ALA A 38 24.53 -12.89 0.60
N SER A 39 25.51 -13.78 0.79
CA SER A 39 26.52 -14.15 -0.23
C SER A 39 25.91 -14.72 -1.52
N HIS A 40 24.69 -15.28 -1.45
CA HIS A 40 24.00 -15.84 -2.61
C HIS A 40 23.27 -14.80 -3.46
N TRP A 41 23.20 -13.56 -2.99
CA TRP A 41 22.38 -12.52 -3.60
C TRP A 41 23.24 -11.35 -4.04
N ARG A 42 22.82 -10.67 -5.11
CA ARG A 42 23.46 -9.41 -5.50
C ARG A 42 23.18 -8.32 -4.47
N SER A 43 21.95 -8.26 -3.97
CA SER A 43 21.57 -7.51 -2.78
C SER A 43 20.32 -8.11 -2.15
N VAL A 44 20.16 -7.84 -0.85
CA VAL A 44 18.98 -8.19 -0.07
C VAL A 44 18.42 -6.91 0.53
N GLU A 45 17.14 -6.62 0.29
CA GLU A 45 16.43 -5.50 0.90
C GLU A 45 15.24 -6.02 1.73
N PHE A 46 15.11 -5.55 2.97
CA PHE A 46 14.03 -5.92 3.89
C PHE A 46 13.01 -4.77 4.03
N HIS A 47 11.74 -5.11 4.02
CA HIS A 47 10.62 -4.19 4.21
C HIS A 47 9.62 -4.77 5.22
N TYR A 48 9.16 -3.95 6.16
CA TYR A 48 8.31 -4.40 7.26
C TYR A 48 6.95 -3.72 7.24
N PHE A 49 5.89 -4.53 7.19
CA PHE A 49 4.50 -4.11 7.35
C PHE A 49 3.55 -5.31 7.45
N VAL A 50 2.48 -5.15 8.22
CA VAL A 50 1.42 -6.14 8.42
C VAL A 50 0.67 -6.41 7.13
N ASP A 51 0.42 -7.71 6.86
CA ASP A 51 -0.40 -8.19 5.75
C ASP A 51 -1.89 -7.98 6.01
N GLY A 52 -2.34 -6.74 5.91
CA GLY A 52 -3.73 -6.43 6.12
C GLY A 52 -4.31 -5.55 5.02
N ASP A 53 -5.62 -5.64 4.88
CA ASP A 53 -6.36 -4.93 3.85
C ASP A 53 -7.13 -3.74 4.38
N PHE A 54 -7.15 -2.67 3.60
CA PHE A 54 -8.06 -1.56 3.78
C PHE A 54 -8.49 -0.96 2.44
N ASP A 55 -9.62 -0.30 2.49
CA ASP A 55 -10.23 0.41 1.38
C ASP A 55 -10.83 1.72 1.90
N GLU A 56 -11.46 2.44 0.99
CA GLU A 56 -12.14 3.70 1.26
C GLU A 56 -13.23 3.56 2.31
N GLU A 57 -13.95 2.43 2.36
CA GLU A 57 -15.00 2.18 3.33
C GLU A 57 -14.43 2.03 4.74
N LYS A 58 -13.35 1.25 4.92
CA LYS A 58 -12.67 1.15 6.22
C LYS A 58 -12.08 2.49 6.64
N MET A 59 -11.47 3.24 5.73
CA MET A 59 -10.97 4.58 6.03
C MET A 59 -12.09 5.52 6.51
N ALA A 60 -13.24 5.51 5.83
CA ALA A 60 -14.41 6.30 6.22
C ALA A 60 -14.97 5.86 7.59
N MET A 61 -15.01 4.55 7.84
CA MET A 61 -15.50 3.98 9.10
C MET A 61 -14.65 4.38 10.30
N PHE A 62 -13.32 4.35 10.17
CA PHE A 62 -12.40 4.68 11.28
C PHE A 62 -12.07 6.17 11.36
N GLY A 63 -12.21 6.91 10.25
CA GLY A 63 -11.95 8.34 10.16
C GLY A 63 -10.59 8.71 10.76
N ALA A 64 -10.57 9.69 11.67
CA ALA A 64 -9.35 10.16 12.32
C ALA A 64 -8.61 9.10 13.16
N LYS A 65 -9.24 7.97 13.51
CA LYS A 65 -8.57 6.87 14.22
C LYS A 65 -7.84 5.91 13.28
N PHE A 66 -8.04 6.02 11.97
CA PHE A 66 -7.48 5.10 10.99
C PHE A 66 -5.95 5.01 11.10
N GLU A 67 -5.26 6.15 11.07
CA GLU A 67 -3.79 6.20 11.20
C GLU A 67 -3.28 5.46 12.43
N HIS A 68 -3.93 5.63 13.59
CA HIS A 68 -3.50 4.99 14.81
C HIS A 68 -3.69 3.46 14.77
N LEU A 69 -4.82 3.01 14.22
CA LEU A 69 -5.20 1.59 14.18
C LEU A 69 -4.48 0.81 13.07
N PHE A 70 -4.09 1.47 11.99
CA PHE A 70 -3.49 0.86 10.80
C PHE A 70 -2.02 1.26 10.61
N ARG A 71 -1.38 1.89 11.61
CA ARG A 71 0.01 2.39 11.52
C ARG A 71 1.03 1.34 11.06
N ASP A 72 0.79 0.08 11.41
CA ASP A 72 1.68 -1.04 11.11
C ASP A 72 1.37 -1.69 9.74
N TYR A 73 0.32 -1.25 9.06
CA TYR A 73 -0.08 -1.72 7.72
C TYR A 73 0.72 -0.99 6.62
N PHE A 74 0.46 -1.37 5.37
CA PHE A 74 1.12 -0.78 4.21
C PHE A 74 0.54 0.60 3.83
N LEU A 75 1.00 1.65 4.52
CA LEU A 75 0.58 3.04 4.29
C LEU A 75 1.49 3.77 3.27
N ILE A 76 1.19 5.05 3.00
CA ILE A 76 1.90 5.84 1.98
C ILE A 76 3.42 5.85 2.19
N PRO A 77 3.97 6.10 3.40
CA PRO A 77 5.42 6.13 3.60
C PRO A 77 6.11 4.79 3.31
N GLN A 78 5.47 3.67 3.59
CA GLN A 78 5.95 2.33 3.26
C GLN A 78 5.90 2.12 1.73
N ALA A 79 4.82 2.54 1.09
CA ALA A 79 4.65 2.42 -0.35
C ALA A 79 5.68 3.25 -1.15
N ASP A 80 6.01 4.46 -0.70
CA ASP A 80 7.05 5.28 -1.33
C ASP A 80 8.43 4.64 -1.20
N ARG A 81 8.81 4.21 0.01
CA ARG A 81 10.09 3.50 0.23
C ARG A 81 10.20 2.22 -0.60
N LEU A 82 9.13 1.44 -0.69
CA LEU A 82 9.10 0.21 -1.47
C LEU A 82 9.17 0.49 -2.98
N ARG A 83 8.49 1.54 -3.48
CA ARG A 83 8.63 1.96 -4.89
C ARG A 83 10.05 2.35 -5.24
N GLU A 84 10.72 3.12 -4.39
CA GLU A 84 12.11 3.54 -4.60
C GLU A 84 13.05 2.33 -4.63
N SER A 85 12.88 1.41 -3.69
CA SER A 85 13.58 0.11 -3.67
C SER A 85 13.40 -0.64 -4.98
N ILE A 86 12.15 -0.89 -5.38
CA ILE A 86 11.82 -1.60 -6.62
C ILE A 86 12.43 -0.91 -7.84
N SER A 87 12.35 0.43 -7.92
CA SER A 87 12.92 1.18 -9.04
C SER A 87 14.43 1.01 -9.15
N ARG A 88 15.16 1.06 -8.02
CA ARG A 88 16.61 0.80 -7.99
C ARG A 88 16.95 -0.62 -8.41
N LEU A 89 16.23 -1.62 -7.90
CA LEU A 89 16.47 -3.02 -8.24
C LEU A 89 16.17 -3.29 -9.72
N ALA A 90 15.06 -2.77 -10.24
CA ALA A 90 14.67 -2.93 -11.63
C ALA A 90 15.65 -2.24 -12.60
N ALA A 91 16.24 -1.10 -12.21
CA ALA A 91 17.24 -0.40 -13.00
C ALA A 91 18.52 -1.23 -13.25
N SER A 92 18.80 -2.24 -12.41
CA SER A 92 19.95 -3.13 -12.65
C SER A 92 19.67 -4.21 -13.70
N GLY A 93 18.41 -4.44 -14.09
CA GLY A 93 18.02 -5.45 -15.06
C GLY A 93 18.30 -6.90 -14.64
N LEU A 94 18.51 -7.15 -13.35
CA LEU A 94 18.72 -8.50 -12.80
C LEU A 94 17.40 -9.11 -12.35
N ASP A 95 17.38 -10.43 -12.18
CA ASP A 95 16.22 -11.15 -11.63
C ASP A 95 15.91 -10.67 -10.21
N ILE A 96 14.61 -10.62 -9.88
CA ILE A 96 14.13 -10.20 -8.57
C ILE A 96 13.30 -11.33 -7.97
N VAL A 97 13.68 -11.75 -6.78
CA VAL A 97 12.88 -12.64 -5.94
C VAL A 97 12.20 -11.80 -4.87
N VAL A 98 10.90 -11.99 -4.73
CA VAL A 98 10.12 -11.35 -3.67
C VAL A 98 9.60 -12.41 -2.72
N ASN A 99 9.85 -12.29 -1.42
CA ASN A 99 9.24 -13.20 -0.45
C ASN A 99 8.34 -12.47 0.53
N CYS A 100 7.32 -13.19 1.00
CA CYS A 100 6.62 -12.85 2.24
C CYS A 100 6.42 -14.13 3.05
N GLN A 101 5.74 -14.05 4.19
CA GLN A 101 5.55 -15.21 5.07
C GLN A 101 5.03 -16.46 4.33
N ALA A 102 3.85 -16.35 3.70
CA ALA A 102 3.21 -17.46 3.00
C ALA A 102 3.54 -17.52 1.50
N GLY A 103 4.15 -16.47 0.92
CA GLY A 103 4.42 -16.42 -0.51
C GLY A 103 3.18 -16.33 -1.38
N ARG A 104 2.15 -15.59 -0.94
CA ARG A 104 0.83 -15.55 -1.61
C ARG A 104 0.22 -14.15 -1.71
N SER A 105 0.33 -13.36 -0.66
CA SER A 105 -0.39 -12.08 -0.51
C SER A 105 0.50 -10.89 -0.87
N ARG A 106 1.33 -10.40 0.06
CA ARG A 106 2.27 -9.28 -0.15
C ARG A 106 3.23 -9.50 -1.31
N SER A 107 3.92 -10.64 -1.32
CA SER A 107 4.93 -10.92 -2.34
C SER A 107 4.34 -11.07 -3.74
N ALA A 108 3.14 -11.64 -3.86
CA ALA A 108 2.42 -11.71 -5.14
C ALA A 108 2.02 -10.31 -5.63
N ALA A 109 1.50 -9.44 -4.76
CA ALA A 109 1.14 -8.07 -5.11
C ALA A 109 2.36 -7.26 -5.60
N VAL A 110 3.47 -7.36 -4.89
CA VAL A 110 4.72 -6.68 -5.27
C VAL A 110 5.28 -7.23 -6.58
N SER A 111 5.33 -8.55 -6.76
CA SER A 111 5.80 -9.16 -8.01
C SER A 111 4.90 -8.82 -9.20
N GLN A 112 3.58 -8.75 -8.99
CA GLN A 112 2.64 -8.28 -10.00
C GLN A 112 2.93 -6.82 -10.39
N PHE A 113 3.10 -5.94 -9.41
CA PHE A 113 3.44 -4.54 -9.67
C PHE A 113 4.76 -4.40 -10.45
N ILE A 114 5.79 -5.18 -10.09
CA ILE A 114 7.08 -5.18 -10.79
C ILE A 114 6.91 -5.60 -12.25
N SER A 115 6.19 -6.71 -12.48
CA SER A 115 5.91 -7.25 -13.82
C SER A 115 5.22 -6.22 -14.71
N GLU A 116 4.13 -5.64 -14.24
CA GLU A 116 3.32 -4.71 -15.02
C GLU A 116 4.01 -3.36 -15.26
N THR A 117 4.82 -2.90 -14.30
CA THR A 117 5.44 -1.56 -14.35
C THR A 117 6.76 -1.57 -15.11
N TYR A 118 7.56 -2.64 -14.96
CA TYR A 118 8.93 -2.71 -15.49
C TYR A 118 9.11 -3.79 -16.57
N GLY A 119 8.05 -4.51 -16.95
CA GLY A 119 8.09 -5.51 -18.02
C GLY A 119 8.83 -6.80 -17.66
N TYR A 120 8.98 -7.10 -16.36
CA TYR A 120 9.59 -8.33 -15.89
C TYR A 120 8.68 -9.53 -16.18
N SER A 121 9.27 -10.68 -16.50
CA SER A 121 8.50 -11.91 -16.68
C SER A 121 8.06 -12.47 -15.34
N LEU A 122 6.75 -12.55 -15.09
CA LEU A 122 6.19 -13.19 -13.91
C LEU A 122 5.68 -14.59 -14.25
N SER A 123 6.32 -15.61 -13.68
CA SER A 123 6.05 -17.03 -13.98
C SER A 123 4.80 -17.58 -13.27
N GLN A 124 4.34 -16.91 -12.22
CA GLN A 124 3.29 -17.39 -11.32
C GLN A 124 2.04 -16.49 -11.42
N LYS A 125 0.84 -17.10 -11.32
CA LYS A 125 -0.40 -16.33 -11.18
C LYS A 125 -0.49 -15.69 -9.80
N THR A 126 -1.19 -14.57 -9.69
CA THR A 126 -1.31 -13.79 -8.45
C THR A 126 -2.76 -13.68 -7.93
N PRO A 127 -3.51 -14.78 -7.78
CA PRO A 127 -4.93 -14.72 -7.41
C PRO A 127 -5.15 -14.16 -6.00
N ASP A 128 -4.18 -14.34 -5.11
CA ASP A 128 -4.24 -13.91 -3.70
C ASP A 128 -3.50 -12.58 -3.46
N ALA A 129 -3.11 -11.85 -4.51
CA ALA A 129 -2.37 -10.61 -4.35
C ALA A 129 -3.15 -9.61 -3.49
N ASN A 130 -2.49 -9.10 -2.44
CA ASN A 130 -3.03 -8.08 -1.55
C ASN A 130 -3.38 -6.82 -2.37
N GLN A 131 -4.66 -6.50 -2.46
CA GLN A 131 -5.14 -5.40 -3.28
C GLN A 131 -4.76 -4.05 -2.68
N THR A 132 -4.67 -3.96 -1.36
CA THR A 132 -4.20 -2.74 -0.68
C THR A 132 -2.77 -2.42 -1.09
N VAL A 133 -1.87 -3.40 -1.00
CA VAL A 133 -0.47 -3.25 -1.43
C VAL A 133 -0.38 -2.84 -2.90
N LEU A 134 -1.12 -3.52 -3.78
CA LEU A 134 -1.09 -3.25 -5.21
C LEU A 134 -1.61 -1.85 -5.55
N ARG A 135 -2.75 -1.44 -4.98
CA ARG A 135 -3.33 -0.11 -5.18
C ARG A 135 -2.45 1.00 -4.61
N MET A 136 -1.86 0.79 -3.43
CA MET A 136 -0.92 1.73 -2.83
C MET A 136 0.33 1.89 -3.69
N LEU A 137 0.91 0.80 -4.21
CA LEU A 137 2.06 0.85 -5.12
C LEU A 137 1.75 1.58 -6.42
N ARG A 138 0.59 1.30 -7.03
CA ARG A 138 0.09 1.95 -8.25
C ARG A 138 -0.37 3.40 -8.05
N ARG A 139 -0.37 3.91 -6.82
CA ARG A 139 -0.89 5.25 -6.48
C ARG A 139 -2.34 5.43 -6.93
N ASP A 140 -3.17 4.44 -6.61
CA ASP A 140 -4.61 4.49 -6.86
C ASP A 140 -5.22 5.79 -6.31
N SER A 141 -5.75 6.62 -7.21
CA SER A 141 -6.17 7.97 -6.87
C SER A 141 -7.30 8.02 -5.83
N ALA A 142 -8.22 7.07 -5.87
CA ALA A 142 -9.35 7.01 -4.95
C ALA A 142 -8.88 6.61 -3.54
N LEU A 143 -8.04 5.58 -3.45
CA LEU A 143 -7.46 5.12 -2.19
C LEU A 143 -6.60 6.21 -1.54
N LEU A 144 -5.75 6.89 -2.33
CA LEU A 144 -4.90 7.96 -1.83
C LEU A 144 -5.71 9.20 -1.39
N ALA A 145 -6.79 9.53 -2.09
CA ALA A 145 -7.68 10.61 -1.68
C ALA A 145 -8.39 10.29 -0.37
N ALA A 146 -8.92 9.08 -0.21
CA ALA A 146 -9.54 8.61 1.02
C ALA A 146 -8.53 8.64 2.19
N TYR A 147 -7.31 8.16 1.97
CA TYR A 147 -6.27 8.17 3.00
C TYR A 147 -5.94 9.59 3.46
N ARG A 148 -5.74 10.53 2.53
CA ARG A 148 -5.50 11.94 2.87
C ARG A 148 -6.66 12.56 3.66
N ALA A 149 -7.90 12.16 3.38
CA ALA A 149 -9.05 12.61 4.14
C ALA A 149 -9.01 12.13 5.61
N THR A 150 -8.41 10.97 5.90
CA THR A 150 -8.20 10.51 7.29
C THR A 150 -7.19 11.36 8.07
N GLN A 151 -6.28 12.04 7.37
CA GLN A 151 -5.26 12.92 7.96
C GLN A 151 -5.72 14.38 8.08
N ALA A 152 -6.86 14.73 7.47
CA ALA A 152 -7.40 16.07 7.58
C ALA A 152 -7.72 16.36 9.06
N PRO A 153 -7.32 17.53 9.59
CA PRO A 153 -7.73 17.91 10.93
C PRO A 153 -9.25 17.85 10.99
N VAL A 154 -9.78 17.15 12.01
CA VAL A 154 -11.21 17.21 12.29
C VAL A 154 -11.55 18.69 12.43
N PRO A 155 -12.45 19.26 11.60
CA PRO A 155 -12.82 20.65 11.77
C PRO A 155 -13.27 20.80 13.23
N ALA A 156 -12.54 21.64 13.98
CA ALA A 156 -12.93 22.01 15.32
C ALA A 156 -14.41 22.34 15.24
N LYS A 157 -15.25 21.68 16.06
CA LYS A 157 -16.69 21.95 16.12
C LYS A 157 -16.86 23.45 15.99
N SER A 158 -17.30 23.89 14.82
CA SER A 158 -17.44 25.31 14.59
C SER A 158 -18.40 25.77 15.67
N ASP A 159 -18.00 26.79 16.43
CA ASP A 159 -18.93 27.65 17.13
C ASP A 159 -19.89 28.21 16.07
N LEU A 160 -20.88 27.41 15.71
CA LEU A 160 -22.07 27.85 15.04
C LEU A 160 -22.75 28.74 16.06
N LYS A 161 -22.33 30.01 16.08
CA LYS A 161 -23.01 31.05 16.83
C LYS A 161 -24.48 30.96 16.40
N PRO A 162 -25.44 30.75 17.32
CA PRO A 162 -26.84 30.48 17.01
C PRO A 162 -27.53 31.57 16.15
N GLY A 163 -26.87 32.71 15.92
CA GLY A 163 -27.34 33.78 15.02
C GLY A 163 -27.13 33.53 13.52
N ALA A 164 -26.22 32.65 13.09
CA ALA A 164 -25.95 32.45 11.65
C ALA A 164 -27.10 31.69 10.95
N LEU A 165 -27.70 30.71 11.63
CA LEU A 165 -28.85 29.95 11.10
C LEU A 165 -30.11 30.82 10.99
N LYS A 166 -30.32 31.78 11.91
CA LYS A 166 -31.45 32.72 11.87
C LYS A 166 -31.38 33.68 10.69
N ARG A 167 -30.17 34.12 10.29
CA ARG A 167 -29.99 34.96 9.09
C ARG A 167 -30.26 34.19 7.81
N LEU A 168 -29.82 32.94 7.71
CA LEU A 168 -30.06 32.12 6.51
C LEU A 168 -31.55 31.76 6.34
N LEU A 169 -32.25 31.44 7.43
CA LEU A 169 -33.69 31.17 7.40
C LEU A 169 -34.52 32.42 7.07
N SER A 170 -34.07 33.62 7.45
CA SER A 170 -34.75 34.87 7.09
C SER A 170 -34.69 35.20 5.61
N PHE A 171 -33.64 34.77 4.89
CA PHE A 171 -33.52 34.98 3.45
C PHE A 171 -34.48 34.10 2.62
N PHE A 172 -34.83 32.91 3.13
CA PHE A 172 -35.78 32.01 2.45
C PHE A 172 -37.26 32.31 2.77
N ALA A 173 -37.55 33.03 3.86
CA ALA A 173 -38.92 33.40 4.23
C ALA A 173 -39.49 34.60 3.43
N LEU A 174 -38.67 35.28 2.62
CA LEU A 174 -39.05 36.45 1.82
C LEU A 174 -39.51 36.12 0.39
N TRP A 175 -39.59 34.84 0.01
CA TRP A 175 -40.11 34.42 -1.28
C TRP A 175 -41.52 33.83 -1.13
N ARG A 176 -42.54 34.69 -1.24
CA ARG A 176 -43.93 34.27 -1.49
C ARG A 176 -44.23 34.49 -2.98
N PRO A 177 -44.56 33.45 -3.77
CA PRO A 177 -45.05 33.65 -5.12
C PRO A 177 -46.46 34.23 -5.06
N THR A 178 -46.66 35.35 -5.77
CA THR A 178 -47.97 35.96 -6.00
C THR A 178 -48.81 35.03 -6.88
N LYS A 179 -49.99 34.63 -6.40
CA LYS A 179 -51.00 33.90 -7.18
C LYS A 179 -51.54 34.81 -8.28
N SER A 180 -51.64 34.29 -9.50
CA SER A 180 -52.58 34.73 -10.53
C SER A 180 -53.55 33.61 -10.84
#